data_AF-A0A9D3YPV6-F1
#
_entry.id   AF-A0A9D3YPV6-F1
#
_cell.length_a   1.000
_cell.length_b   1.000
_cell.length_c   1.000
_cell.angle_alpha   90.00
_cell.angle_beta   90.00
_cell.angle_gamma   90.00
#
_symmetry.space_group_name_H-M   'P 1'
#
loop_
_entity.id
_entity.type
_entity.pdbx_description
1 polymer ?
#
loop_
_entity_poly.entity_id
_entity_poly.type
_entity_poly.pdbx_seq_one_letter_code
_entity_poly.pdbx_strand_id
1 'polypeptide(L)' 'MFGRSTCMILFYKDKLRRKIKEAVTACPRALIIIDEMEKMPPGLIDVLKPYLNFHDNVEGVDYRKAIFFLLRYATVSHRW' A
#
# COMPACT_ATOMS: atom_id res chain seq x y z
N MET A 1 20.04 3.86 -23.20
CA MET A 1 19.90 2.83 -22.15
C MET A 1 19.11 3.40 -20.98
N PHE A 2 17.78 3.24 -20.96
CA PHE A 2 16.94 3.60 -19.81
C PHE A 2 16.94 2.43 -18.82
N GLY A 3 17.36 2.73 -17.58
CA GLY A 3 17.88 1.77 -16.62
C GLY A 3 16.88 0.78 -16.02
N ARG A 4 17.42 -0.37 -15.62
CA ARG A 4 16.72 -1.53 -15.01
C ARG A 4 15.94 -1.22 -13.70
N SER A 5 16.14 -0.06 -13.08
CA SER A 5 15.58 0.24 -11.75
C SER A 5 14.09 0.62 -11.73
N THR A 6 13.56 1.24 -12.78
CA THR A 6 12.13 1.65 -12.82
C THR A 6 11.17 0.48 -13.03
N CYS A 7 11.60 -0.58 -13.72
CA CYS A 7 10.79 -1.78 -13.97
C CYS A 7 10.45 -2.53 -12.66
N MET A 8 11.42 -2.62 -11.73
CA MET A 8 11.24 -3.33 -10.46
C MET A 8 10.21 -2.63 -9.55
N ILE A 9 10.21 -1.30 -9.51
CA ILE A 9 9.22 -0.54 -8.73
C ILE A 9 7.81 -0.75 -9.29
N LEU A 10 7.64 -0.73 -10.62
CA LEU A 10 6.35 -1.02 -11.26
C LEU A 10 5.84 -2.42 -10.90
N PHE A 11 6.71 -3.43 -10.94
CA PHE A 11 6.36 -4.79 -10.53
C PHE A 11 5.89 -4.86 -9.07
N TYR A 12 6.57 -4.17 -8.14
CA TYR A 12 6.14 -4.14 -6.74
C TYR A 12 4.81 -3.41 -6.55
N LYS A 13 4.57 -2.32 -7.28
CA LYS A 13 3.29 -1.60 -7.29
C LYS A 13 2.14 -2.52 -7.74
N ASP A 14 2.32 -3.22 -8.85
CA ASP A 14 1.28 -4.11 -9.39
C ASP A 14 1.04 -5.32 -8.47
N LYS A 15 2.13 -5.87 -7.91
CA LYS A 15 2.03 -6.96 -6.93
C LYS A 15 1.25 -6.53 -5.68
N LEU A 16 1.49 -5.33 -5.17
CA LEU A 16 0.79 -4.77 -4.01
C LEU A 16 -0.70 -4.55 -4.30
N ARG A 17 -1.02 -3.92 -5.44
CA ARG A 17 -2.42 -3.69 -5.88
C ARG A 17 -3.19 -4.99 -5.99
N ARG A 18 -2.59 -5.99 -6.66
CA ARG A 18 -3.20 -7.30 -6.83
C ARG A 18 -3.49 -7.97 -5.48
N LYS A 19 -2.51 -8.00 -4.57
CA LYS A 19 -2.71 -8.61 -3.24
C LYS A 19 -3.82 -7.95 -2.44
N ILE A 20 -3.90 -6.62 -2.46
CA ILE A 20 -4.96 -5.87 -1.76
C ILE A 20 -6.32 -6.18 -2.38
N LYS A 21 -6.41 -6.17 -3.72
CA LYS A 21 -7.64 -6.52 -4.44
C LYS A 21 -8.09 -7.95 -4.16
N GLU A 22 -7.18 -8.91 -4.20
CA GLU A 22 -7.48 -10.32 -3.90
C GLU A 22 -7.99 -10.49 -2.47
N ALA A 23 -7.34 -9.85 -1.48
CA ALA A 23 -7.75 -9.93 -0.07
C ALA A 23 -9.14 -9.33 0.17
N VAL A 24 -9.41 -8.13 -0.37
CA VAL A 24 -10.69 -7.42 -0.15
C VAL A 24 -11.83 -8.03 -0.96
N THR A 25 -11.55 -8.51 -2.17
CA THR A 25 -12.54 -9.28 -2.96
C THR A 25 -12.95 -10.55 -2.23
N ALA A 26 -12.00 -11.25 -1.58
CA ALA A 26 -12.32 -12.45 -0.80
C ALA A 26 -13.03 -12.12 0.53
N CYS A 27 -12.66 -11.03 1.21
CA CYS A 27 -13.28 -10.57 2.44
C CYS A 27 -13.31 -9.04 2.50
N PRO A 28 -14.49 -8.40 2.41
CA PRO A 28 -14.60 -6.94 2.47
C PRO A 28 -14.08 -6.30 3.77
N ARG A 29 -13.97 -7.09 4.85
CA ARG A 29 -13.41 -6.68 6.16
C ARG A 29 -12.00 -7.24 6.41
N ALA A 30 -11.25 -7.51 5.35
CA ALA A 30 -9.87 -7.99 5.48
C ALA A 30 -9.02 -7.01 6.31
N LEU A 31 -8.18 -7.57 7.19
CA LEU A 31 -7.14 -6.85 7.90
C LEU A 31 -5.84 -6.93 7.09
N ILE A 32 -5.34 -5.77 6.67
CA ILE A 32 -4.13 -5.63 5.86
C ILE A 32 -3.07 -4.97 6.74
N ILE A 33 -1.99 -5.70 7.03
CA ILE A 33 -0.87 -5.21 7.84
C ILE A 33 0.32 -4.99 6.92
N ILE A 34 0.87 -3.79 6.97
CA ILE A 34 2.08 -3.40 6.25
C ILE A 34 3.12 -3.03 7.28
N ASP A 35 4.06 -3.95 7.48
CA ASP A 35 5.19 -3.75 8.38
C ASP A 35 6.37 -3.08 7.68
N GLU A 36 7.21 -2.41 8.47
CA GLU A 36 8.42 -1.71 8.02
C GLU A 36 8.17 -0.81 6.80
N MET A 37 7.10 -0.03 6.81
CA MET A 37 6.67 0.76 5.64
C MET A 37 7.75 1.74 5.16
N GLU A 38 8.66 2.16 6.03
CA GLU A 38 9.81 3.02 5.69
C GLU A 38 10.89 2.34 4.84
N LYS A 39 10.91 1.00 4.77
CA LYS A 39 11.76 0.26 3.82
C LYS A 39 11.16 0.18 2.42
N MET A 40 9.93 0.65 2.22
CA MET A 40 9.31 0.66 0.90
C MET A 40 10.00 1.67 -0.03
N PRO A 41 10.20 1.31 -1.32
CA PRO A 41 10.70 2.24 -2.31
C PRO A 41 9.86 3.52 -2.37
N PRO A 42 10.49 4.70 -2.53
CA PRO A 42 9.78 5.96 -2.70
C PRO A 42 8.70 5.86 -3.79
N GLY A 43 7.48 6.28 -3.46
CA GLY A 43 6.34 6.23 -4.37
C GLY A 43 5.60 4.89 -4.43
N LEU A 44 6.02 3.85 -3.67
CA LEU A 44 5.24 2.62 -3.50
C LEU A 44 4.04 2.84 -2.56
N ILE A 45 4.23 3.60 -1.47
CA ILE A 45 3.15 3.95 -0.53
C ILE A 45 2.06 4.79 -1.21
N ASP A 46 2.39 5.60 -2.22
CA ASP A 46 1.40 6.41 -2.94
C ASP A 46 0.32 5.56 -3.63
N VAL A 47 0.61 4.29 -3.93
CA VAL A 47 -0.36 3.33 -4.47
C VAL A 47 -1.47 3.03 -3.45
N LEU A 48 -1.22 3.22 -2.15
CA LEU A 48 -2.20 2.96 -1.11
C LEU A 48 -3.25 4.06 -0.97
N LYS A 49 -2.92 5.30 -1.37
CA LYS A 49 -3.80 6.48 -1.28
C LYS A 49 -5.24 6.23 -1.76
N PRO A 50 -5.50 5.65 -2.95
CA PRO A 50 -6.87 5.40 -3.40
C PRO A 50 -7.64 4.41 -2.52
N TYR A 51 -6.96 3.47 -1.85
CA TYR A 51 -7.60 2.48 -0.96
C TYR A 51 -7.84 3.03 0.47
N LEU A 52 -7.10 4.06 0.87
CA LEU A 52 -7.23 4.71 2.18
C LEU A 52 -8.18 5.91 2.18
N ASN A 53 -8.35 6.56 1.03
CA ASN A 53 -9.31 7.66 0.88
C ASN A 53 -10.75 7.13 0.75
N PHE A 54 -11.72 8.00 1.04
CA PHE A 54 -13.16 7.74 0.93
C PHE A 54 -13.68 7.63 -0.51
N HIS A 55 -12.94 6.97 -1.41
CA HIS A 55 -13.47 6.64 -2.73
C HIS A 55 -14.39 5.43 -2.58
N ASP A 56 -15.65 5.57 -3.03
CA ASP A 56 -16.65 4.52 -2.89
C ASP A 56 -16.30 3.23 -3.64
N ASN A 57 -15.43 3.33 -4.66
CA ASN A 57 -15.07 2.19 -5.49
C ASN A 57 -13.72 2.41 -6.20
N VAL A 58 -12.82 1.44 -6.11
CA VAL A 58 -11.61 1.37 -6.95
C VAL A 58 -11.69 0.09 -7.77
N GLU A 59 -11.73 0.20 -9.09
CA GLU A 59 -11.79 -0.95 -10.02
C GLU A 59 -12.91 -1.97 -9.72
N GLY A 60 -14.08 -1.52 -9.29
CA GLY A 60 -15.23 -2.36 -8.99
C GLY A 60 -15.30 -2.84 -7.53
N VAL A 61 -14.28 -2.62 -6.70
CA VAL A 61 -14.20 -3.15 -5.33
C VAL A 61 -14.40 -2.04 -4.28
N ASP A 62 -15.20 -2.33 -3.25
CA ASP A 62 -15.42 -1.44 -2.10
C ASP A 62 -14.39 -1.74 -1.00
N TYR A 63 -13.54 -0.75 -0.72
CA TYR A 63 -12.46 -0.84 0.27
C TYR A 63 -12.81 -0.21 1.62
N ARG A 64 -13.97 0.43 1.77
CA ARG A 64 -14.34 1.23 2.96
C ARG A 64 -14.45 0.42 4.25
N LYS A 65 -14.61 -0.90 4.13
CA LYS A 65 -14.72 -1.85 5.26
C LYS A 65 -13.40 -2.55 5.57
N ALA A 66 -12.39 -2.42 4.72
CA ALA A 66 -11.08 -3.02 4.94
C ALA A 66 -10.31 -2.23 6.01
N ILE A 67 -9.52 -2.92 6.82
CA ILE A 67 -8.74 -2.31 7.90
C ILE A 67 -7.27 -2.34 7.50
N PHE A 68 -6.62 -1.18 7.49
CA PHE A 68 -5.21 -1.05 7.12
C PHE A 68 -4.38 -0.64 8.35
N PHE A 69 -3.41 -1.46 8.73
CA PHE A 69 -2.40 -1.13 9.74
C PHE A 69 -1.06 -0.88 9.07
N LEU A 70 -0.54 0.33 9.23
CA LEU A 70 0.75 0.76 8.71
C LEU A 70 1.73 0.89 9.88
N LEU A 71 2.78 0.09 9.89
CA LEU A 71 3.80 0.10 10.95
C LEU A 71 5.09 0.71 10.41
N ARG A 72 5.64 1.66 11.17
CA ARG A 72 6.96 2.25 10.93
C ARG A 72 7.73 2.40 12.22
N TYR A 73 9.05 2.32 12.15
CA TYR A 73 9.86 2.84 13.24
C TYR A 73 9.78 4.38 13.24
N ALA A 74 9.49 4.96 14.40
CA ALA A 74 9.71 6.36 14.64
C ALA A 74 11.06 6.50 15.33
N THR A 75 12.06 7.02 14.62
CA THR A 75 13.26 7.53 15.29
C THR A 75 12.86 8.78 16.07
N VAL A 76 12.88 8.69 17.40
CA VAL A 76 12.74 9.86 18.26
C VAL A 76 13.90 10.79 17.92
N SER A 77 13.63 11.87 17.19
CA SER A 77 14.57 12.97 17.08
C SER A 77 14.61 13.63 18.45
N HIS A 78 15.54 13.19 19.30
CA HIS A 78 16.00 14.01 20.42
C HIS A 78 16.70 15.22 19.82
N ARG A 79 15.91 16.20 19.40
CA ARG A 79 16.35 17.54 19.07
C ARG A 79 16.10 18.40 20.30
N TRP A 80 17.11 18.46 21.17
CA TRP A 80 17.42 19.67 21.91
C TRP A 80 18.34 20.51 21.04
#